data_AF-A0AAN9U2A3-F1
#
_entry.id   AF-A0AAN9U2A3-F1
#
_cell.length_a   1.000
_cell.length_b   1.000
_cell.length_c   1.000
_cell.angle_alpha   90.00
_cell.angle_beta   90.00
_cell.angle_gamma   90.00
#
_symmetry.space_group_name_H-M   'P 1'
#
loop_
_entity.id
_entity.type
_entity.pdbx_description
1 polymer ?
#
loop_
_entity_poly.entity_id
_entity_poly.type
_entity_poly.pdbx_seq_one_letter_code
_entity_poly.pdbx_strand_id
1 'polypeptide(L)'
;KYLTGHSKGAAGAWMLNGCLQMLDSGFVPGNRNADNVDKDLEQYHNLAFLARGVQTAGVKAFSLTSFGFGQKAGQAIGVHPKYLFATVEQDEFVRYQAKTEQRMRRAYKAWSKSLINNDMFKAKDKPPYSAQDEVAVLTDPTVRAVLSADGEYAATLDDVVNF
;
A
#
# COMPACT_ATOMS: atom_id res chain seq x y z
N LYS A 1 -8.74 -16.57 4.23
CA LYS A 1 -8.27 -17.29 5.44
C LYS A 1 -7.93 -18.76 5.15
N TYR A 2 -8.69 -19.43 4.29
CA TYR A 2 -8.42 -20.84 3.92
C TYR A 2 -6.96 -21.14 3.56
N LEU A 3 -6.28 -20.20 2.87
CA LEU A 3 -4.89 -20.37 2.43
C LEU A 3 -3.84 -19.93 3.48
N THR A 4 -4.14 -18.89 4.25
CA THR A 4 -3.15 -18.20 5.11
C THR A 4 -3.35 -18.43 6.60
N GLY A 5 -4.40 -19.16 7.00
CA GLY A 5 -4.80 -19.31 8.40
C GLY A 5 -5.21 -17.99 9.05
N HIS A 6 -5.10 -17.92 10.37
CA HIS A 6 -5.44 -16.73 11.15
C HIS A 6 -4.21 -16.16 11.89
N SER A 7 -3.64 -15.09 11.33
CA SER A 7 -2.50 -14.33 11.87
C SER A 7 -2.82 -13.39 13.04
N LYS A 8 -3.86 -13.68 13.83
CA LYS A 8 -4.34 -12.84 14.95
C LYS A 8 -4.49 -11.36 14.52
N GLY A 9 -3.64 -10.46 15.02
CA GLY A 9 -3.71 -9.01 14.73
C GLY A 9 -3.41 -8.62 13.29
N ALA A 10 -2.57 -9.35 12.56
CA ALA A 10 -2.22 -9.02 11.17
C ALA A 10 -3.26 -9.48 10.14
N ALA A 11 -4.39 -10.03 10.61
CA ALA A 11 -5.46 -10.56 9.79
C ALA A 11 -5.99 -9.56 8.75
N GLY A 12 -6.33 -8.35 9.22
CA GLY A 12 -6.88 -7.29 8.36
C GLY A 12 -5.87 -6.79 7.34
N ALA A 13 -4.59 -6.68 7.71
CA ALA A 13 -3.53 -6.25 6.81
C ALA A 13 -3.37 -7.21 5.61
N TRP A 14 -3.39 -8.52 5.85
CA TRP A 14 -3.30 -9.50 4.75
C TRP A 14 -4.54 -9.49 3.85
N MET A 15 -5.73 -9.30 4.43
CA MET A 15 -6.96 -9.16 3.67
C MET A 15 -6.91 -7.90 2.78
N LEU A 16 -6.38 -6.80 3.32
CA LEU A 16 -6.25 -5.54 2.58
C LEU A 16 -5.33 -5.70 1.37
N ASN A 17 -4.19 -6.38 1.54
CA ASN A 17 -3.29 -6.69 0.43
C ASN A 17 -4.00 -7.48 -0.67
N GLY A 18 -4.80 -8.49 -0.30
CA GLY A 18 -5.61 -9.25 -1.25
C GLY A 18 -6.62 -8.38 -1.98
N CYS A 19 -7.31 -7.48 -1.27
CA CYS A 19 -8.24 -6.52 -1.86
C CYS A 19 -7.56 -5.56 -2.86
N LEU A 20 -6.38 -5.04 -2.53
CA LEU A 20 -5.60 -4.19 -3.43
C LEU A 20 -5.14 -4.96 -4.69
N GLN A 21 -4.73 -6.22 -4.54
CA GLN A 21 -4.40 -7.09 -5.68
C GLN A 21 -5.61 -7.38 -6.57
N MET A 22 -6.80 -7.55 -5.99
CA MET A 22 -8.05 -7.71 -6.77
C MET A 22 -8.41 -6.45 -7.55
N LEU A 23 -8.20 -5.25 -6.95
CA LEU A 23 -8.43 -3.99 -7.65
C LEU A 23 -7.51 -3.83 -8.87
N ASP A 24 -6.23 -4.16 -8.71
CA ASP A 24 -5.22 -4.03 -9.77
C ASP A 24 -5.42 -5.03 -10.92
N SER A 25 -5.66 -6.30 -10.59
CA SER A 25 -5.74 -7.40 -11.58
C SER A 25 -7.15 -7.64 -12.13
N GLY A 26 -8.20 -7.19 -11.44
CA GLY A 26 -9.58 -7.57 -11.73
C GLY A 26 -9.91 -9.05 -11.47
N PHE A 27 -8.94 -9.83 -10.98
CA PHE A 27 -9.12 -11.24 -10.64
C PHE A 27 -9.64 -11.37 -9.21
N VAL A 28 -10.77 -12.06 -9.03
CA VAL A 28 -11.35 -12.34 -7.71
C VAL A 28 -11.00 -13.78 -7.32
N PRO A 29 -10.11 -14.02 -6.33
CA PRO A 29 -9.74 -15.37 -5.92
C PRO A 29 -10.90 -16.10 -5.24
N GLY A 30 -11.11 -17.36 -5.62
CA GLY A 30 -12.05 -18.25 -4.94
C GLY A 30 -11.46 -18.89 -3.69
N ASN A 31 -12.33 -19.43 -2.84
CA ASN A 31 -11.98 -20.25 -1.70
C ASN A 31 -11.96 -21.74 -2.09
N ARG A 32 -10.77 -22.31 -2.30
CA ARG A 32 -10.64 -23.72 -2.70
C ARG A 32 -11.11 -24.72 -1.64
N ASN A 33 -11.21 -24.31 -0.38
CA ASN A 33 -11.70 -25.15 0.71
C ASN A 33 -13.22 -24.97 0.92
N ALA A 34 -13.91 -24.19 0.09
CA ALA A 34 -15.37 -24.11 0.09
C ALA A 34 -15.94 -25.33 -0.65
N ASP A 35 -16.01 -26.46 0.05
CA ASP A 35 -16.51 -27.74 -0.48
C ASP A 35 -18.03 -27.68 -0.72
N ASN A 36 -18.80 -27.61 0.38
CA ASN A 36 -20.23 -27.31 0.35
C ASN A 36 -20.52 -26.08 1.22
N VAL A 37 -21.08 -25.04 0.61
CA VAL A 37 -21.48 -23.82 1.33
C VAL A 37 -22.70 -24.15 2.20
N ASP A 38 -22.72 -23.64 3.43
CA ASP A 38 -23.81 -23.87 4.37
C ASP A 38 -25.15 -23.33 3.83
N LYS A 39 -26.23 -24.11 3.99
CA LYS A 39 -27.57 -23.75 3.51
C LYS A 39 -28.11 -22.49 4.17
N ASP A 40 -27.74 -22.24 5.43
CA ASP A 40 -28.15 -21.04 6.15
C ASP A 40 -27.60 -19.75 5.50
N LEU A 41 -26.57 -19.84 4.66
CA LEU A 41 -26.03 -18.69 3.93
C LEU A 41 -26.83 -18.33 2.67
N GLU A 42 -27.76 -19.18 2.22
CA GLU A 42 -28.58 -18.96 1.01
C GLU A 42 -29.49 -17.73 1.14
N GLN A 43 -29.89 -17.38 2.36
CA GLN A 43 -30.71 -16.18 2.64
C GLN A 43 -30.01 -14.86 2.29
N TYR A 44 -28.68 -14.84 2.15
CA TYR A 44 -27.92 -13.63 1.85
C TYR A 44 -27.82 -13.37 0.35
N HIS A 45 -28.92 -12.91 -0.25
CA HIS A 45 -29.06 -12.72 -1.71
C HIS A 45 -28.02 -11.78 -2.37
N ASN A 46 -27.35 -10.93 -1.58
CA ASN A 46 -26.31 -10.02 -2.07
C ASN A 46 -24.88 -10.60 -2.01
N LEU A 47 -24.72 -11.83 -1.50
CA LEU A 47 -23.43 -12.49 -1.36
C LEU A 47 -23.34 -13.71 -2.26
N ALA A 48 -22.19 -13.86 -2.93
CA ALA A 48 -21.84 -15.05 -3.68
C ALA A 48 -20.54 -15.64 -3.12
N PHE A 49 -20.54 -16.93 -2.79
CA PHE A 49 -19.39 -17.63 -2.25
C PHE A 49 -18.69 -18.42 -3.36
N LEU A 50 -17.56 -17.92 -3.84
CA LEU A 50 -16.84 -18.50 -4.97
C LEU A 50 -15.88 -19.61 -4.51
N ALA A 51 -16.01 -20.84 -5.03
CA ALA A 51 -15.04 -21.91 -4.80
C ALA A 51 -13.80 -21.81 -5.72
N ARG A 52 -13.97 -21.20 -6.91
CA ARG A 52 -12.92 -20.98 -7.90
C ARG A 52 -12.78 -19.51 -8.21
N GLY A 53 -11.57 -19.10 -8.62
CA GLY A 53 -11.32 -17.70 -8.98
C GLY A 53 -12.02 -17.31 -10.27
N VAL A 54 -12.41 -16.04 -10.36
CA VAL A 54 -13.13 -15.47 -11.50
C VAL A 54 -12.38 -14.23 -11.99
N GLN A 55 -12.03 -14.22 -13.27
CA GLN A 55 -11.55 -13.01 -13.93
C GLN A 55 -12.75 -12.13 -14.27
N THR A 56 -12.71 -10.87 -13.83
CA THR A 56 -13.74 -9.89 -14.16
C THR A 56 -13.19 -8.86 -15.15
N ALA A 57 -14.06 -7.98 -15.65
CA ALA A 57 -13.64 -6.79 -16.41
C ALA A 57 -12.95 -5.72 -15.55
N GLY A 58 -12.87 -5.92 -14.24
CA GLY A 58 -12.27 -5.01 -13.27
C GLY A 58 -13.15 -4.82 -12.04
N VAL A 59 -12.52 -4.66 -10.87
CA VAL A 59 -13.21 -4.41 -9.60
C VAL A 59 -13.18 -2.91 -9.31
N LYS A 60 -14.35 -2.31 -9.05
CA LYS A 60 -14.46 -0.85 -8.81
C LYS A 60 -14.16 -0.47 -7.37
N ALA A 61 -14.57 -1.30 -6.43
CA ALA A 61 -14.42 -1.08 -4.99
C ALA A 61 -14.47 -2.42 -4.26
N PHE A 62 -14.02 -2.43 -3.01
CA PHE A 62 -14.17 -3.56 -2.10
C PHE A 62 -14.61 -3.09 -0.71
N SER A 63 -15.22 -3.99 0.05
CA SER A 63 -15.44 -3.83 1.49
C SER A 63 -14.70 -4.93 2.24
N LEU A 64 -13.78 -4.54 3.11
CA LEU A 64 -13.05 -5.42 4.00
C LEU A 64 -13.64 -5.24 5.39
N THR A 65 -14.21 -6.30 5.94
CA THR A 65 -14.73 -6.30 7.31
C THR A 65 -13.95 -7.31 8.16
N SER A 66 -13.60 -6.93 9.38
CA SER A 66 -12.87 -7.78 10.32
C SER A 66 -13.39 -7.61 11.75
N PHE A 67 -13.31 -8.67 12.54
CA PHE A 67 -13.77 -8.73 13.92
C PHE A 67 -12.66 -9.31 14.80
N GLY A 68 -12.63 -8.89 16.06
CA GLY A 68 -11.68 -9.33 17.08
C GLY A 68 -12.30 -9.34 18.47
N PHE A 69 -11.56 -9.91 19.42
CA PHE A 69 -11.97 -9.98 20.81
C PHE A 69 -12.17 -8.59 21.43
N GLY A 70 -13.01 -8.52 22.46
CA GLY A 70 -13.32 -7.26 23.14
C GLY A 70 -14.24 -6.34 22.33
N GLN A 71 -15.19 -6.92 21.58
CA GLN A 71 -16.18 -6.17 20.77
C GLN A 71 -15.50 -5.22 19.77
N LYS A 72 -14.35 -5.61 19.23
CA LYS A 72 -13.63 -4.84 18.22
C LYS A 72 -14.07 -5.30 16.84
N ALA A 73 -14.72 -4.40 16.12
CA ALA A 73 -15.05 -4.58 14.71
C ALA A 73 -14.48 -3.40 13.93
N GLY A 74 -14.02 -3.67 12.71
CA GLY A 74 -13.52 -2.65 11.79
C GLY A 74 -13.92 -2.99 10.37
N GLN A 75 -14.40 -2.00 9.65
CA GLN A 75 -14.67 -2.08 8.22
C GLN A 75 -13.88 -0.99 7.49
N ALA A 76 -13.28 -1.37 6.37
CA ALA A 76 -12.60 -0.47 5.46
C ALA A 76 -13.15 -0.66 4.06
N ILE A 77 -13.40 0.44 3.37
CA ILE A 77 -13.84 0.46 1.97
C ILE A 77 -12.71 1.03 1.14
N GLY A 78 -12.33 0.33 0.08
CA GLY A 78 -11.35 0.81 -0.89
C GLY A 78 -12.00 0.98 -2.26
N VAL A 79 -11.57 2.01 -2.98
CA VAL A 79 -12.05 2.36 -4.32
C VAL A 79 -10.88 2.31 -5.30
N HIS A 80 -11.14 1.87 -6.52
CA HIS A 80 -10.12 1.72 -7.55
C HIS A 80 -9.42 3.06 -7.87
N PRO A 81 -8.07 3.11 -8.01
CA PRO A 81 -7.31 4.35 -8.20
C PRO A 81 -7.75 5.21 -9.40
N LYS A 82 -8.27 4.59 -10.46
CA LYS A 82 -8.83 5.31 -11.63
C LYS A 82 -9.84 6.41 -11.27
N TYR A 83 -10.58 6.25 -10.18
CA TYR A 83 -11.55 7.27 -9.75
C TYR A 83 -10.88 8.51 -9.16
N LEU A 84 -9.70 8.36 -8.54
CA LEU A 84 -8.85 9.48 -8.15
C LEU A 84 -8.26 10.16 -9.39
N PHE A 85 -7.72 9.40 -10.34
CA PHE A 85 -7.13 9.98 -11.55
C PHE A 85 -8.16 10.62 -12.49
N ALA A 86 -9.44 10.29 -12.35
CA ALA A 86 -10.52 10.96 -13.05
C ALA A 86 -10.79 12.39 -12.53
N THR A 87 -10.17 12.82 -11.42
CA THR A 87 -10.35 14.18 -10.85
C THR A 87 -9.23 15.16 -11.23
N VAL A 88 -8.21 14.72 -11.98
CA VAL A 88 -7.07 15.55 -12.37
C VAL A 88 -7.07 15.79 -13.88
N GLU A 89 -6.44 16.89 -14.30
CA GLU A 89 -6.27 17.19 -15.71
C GLU A 89 -5.32 16.18 -16.40
N GLN A 90 -5.53 15.98 -17.70
CA GLN A 90 -4.79 14.97 -18.47
C GLN A 90 -3.27 15.23 -18.45
N ASP A 91 -2.84 16.49 -18.52
CA ASP A 91 -1.42 16.87 -18.49
C ASP A 91 -0.79 16.57 -17.12
N GLU A 92 -1.53 16.78 -16.03
CA GLU A 92 -1.09 16.45 -14.68
C GLU A 92 -0.96 14.93 -14.51
N PHE A 93 -1.94 14.17 -15.00
CA PHE A 93 -1.90 12.71 -14.99
C PHE A 93 -0.68 12.16 -15.75
N VAL A 94 -0.40 12.67 -16.94
CA VAL A 94 0.78 12.27 -17.74
C VAL A 94 2.09 12.62 -17.02
N ARG A 95 2.17 13.82 -16.40
CA ARG A 95 3.33 14.20 -15.58
C ARG A 95 3.53 13.26 -14.38
N TYR A 96 2.45 12.88 -13.72
CA TYR A 96 2.48 11.91 -12.61
C TYR A 96 2.92 10.51 -13.08
N GLN A 97 2.41 10.05 -14.22
CA GLN A 97 2.78 8.77 -14.81
C GLN A 97 4.29 8.70 -15.07
N ALA A 98 4.87 9.73 -15.70
CA ALA A 98 6.31 9.79 -15.96
C ALA A 98 7.16 9.70 -14.67
N LYS A 99 6.75 10.39 -13.60
CA LYS A 99 7.40 10.30 -12.28
C LYS A 99 7.30 8.88 -11.69
N THR A 100 6.14 8.25 -11.81
CA THR A 100 5.88 6.90 -11.31
C THR A 100 6.73 5.86 -12.03
N GLU A 101 6.81 5.92 -13.35
CA GLU A 101 7.66 5.02 -14.13
C GLU A 101 9.15 5.18 -13.79
N GLN A 102 9.62 6.42 -13.63
CA GLN A 102 10.99 6.67 -13.21
C GLN A 102 11.28 6.05 -11.82
N ARG A 103 10.34 6.17 -10.89
CA ARG A 103 10.43 5.54 -9.56
C ARG A 103 10.44 4.01 -9.66
N MET A 104 9.59 3.42 -10.50
CA MET A 104 9.53 1.97 -10.69
C MET A 104 10.85 1.42 -11.25
N ARG A 105 11.46 2.09 -12.24
CA ARG A 105 12.78 1.70 -12.77
C ARG A 105 13.88 1.75 -11.70
N ARG A 106 13.91 2.80 -10.88
CA ARG A 106 14.85 2.93 -9.77
C ARG A 106 14.64 1.84 -8.70
N ALA A 107 13.39 1.60 -8.32
CA ALA A 107 13.02 0.58 -7.35
C ALA A 107 13.37 -0.83 -7.83
N TYR A 108 13.11 -1.15 -9.10
CA TYR A 108 13.47 -2.44 -9.69
C TYR A 108 14.99 -2.68 -9.65
N LYS A 109 15.79 -1.68 -10.07
CA LYS A 109 17.25 -1.76 -9.98
C LYS A 109 17.72 -1.96 -8.53
N ALA A 110 17.18 -1.21 -7.58
CA ALA A 110 17.54 -1.32 -6.18
C ALA A 110 17.16 -2.69 -5.60
N TRP A 111 15.95 -3.18 -5.90
CA TRP A 111 15.45 -4.47 -5.46
C TRP A 111 16.31 -5.63 -5.99
N SER A 112 16.57 -5.68 -7.30
CA SER A 112 17.41 -6.73 -7.90
C SER A 112 18.84 -6.72 -7.34
N LYS A 113 19.45 -5.53 -7.19
CA LYS A 113 20.75 -5.40 -6.53
C LYS A 113 20.70 -5.94 -5.10
N SER A 114 19.60 -5.65 -4.39
CA SER A 114 19.49 -6.00 -2.98
C SER A 114 19.24 -7.47 -2.70
N LEU A 115 18.58 -8.17 -3.61
CA LEU A 115 18.43 -9.63 -3.54
C LEU A 115 19.78 -10.33 -3.71
N ILE A 116 20.64 -9.84 -4.60
CA ILE A 116 21.98 -10.40 -4.83
C ILE A 116 22.87 -10.15 -3.60
N ASN A 117 22.80 -8.95 -3.03
CA ASN A 117 23.67 -8.52 -1.95
C ASN A 117 23.14 -8.83 -0.54
N ASN A 118 21.92 -9.37 -0.42
CA ASN A 118 21.20 -9.53 0.85
C ASN A 118 21.04 -8.23 1.66
N ASP A 119 20.93 -7.09 0.99
CA ASP A 119 20.86 -5.76 1.60
C ASP A 119 19.50 -5.07 1.39
N MET A 120 18.43 -5.86 1.23
CA MET A 120 17.06 -5.35 1.02
C MET A 120 16.58 -4.50 2.21
N PHE A 121 17.04 -4.84 3.41
CA PHE A 121 16.90 -4.00 4.59
C PHE A 121 18.23 -3.31 4.89
N LYS A 122 18.19 -1.98 5.05
CA LYS A 122 19.35 -1.16 5.44
C LYS A 122 18.98 -0.35 6.67
N ALA A 123 19.57 -0.72 7.82
CA ALA A 123 19.46 0.09 9.02
C ALA A 123 20.10 1.47 8.77
N LYS A 124 19.52 2.50 9.39
CA LYS A 124 20.08 3.85 9.40
C LYS A 124 20.74 4.08 10.75
N ASP A 125 21.98 4.56 10.73
CA ASP A 125 22.77 4.77 11.94
C ASP A 125 22.50 6.14 12.60
N LYS A 126 22.14 7.14 11.79
CA LYS A 126 21.92 8.53 12.22
C LYS A 126 20.65 9.12 11.58
N PRO A 127 19.97 10.06 12.26
CA PRO A 127 18.92 10.87 11.65
C PRO A 127 19.50 11.78 10.55
N PRO A 128 18.64 12.39 9.72
CA PRO A 128 19.07 13.29 8.64
C PRO A 128 19.56 14.66 9.12
N TYR A 129 19.66 14.92 10.44
CA TYR A 129 20.11 16.19 11.02
C TYR A 129 21.18 15.95 12.09
N SER A 130 21.98 16.97 12.38
CA SER A 130 22.98 16.91 13.46
C SER A 130 22.32 17.06 14.83
N ALA A 131 23.00 16.64 15.90
CA ALA A 131 22.50 16.85 17.27
C ALA A 131 22.40 18.33 17.65
N GLN A 132 23.15 19.21 16.97
CA GLN A 132 23.11 20.66 17.20
C GLN A 132 21.86 21.28 16.56
N ASP A 133 21.46 20.75 15.39
CA ASP A 133 20.34 21.26 14.61
C ASP A 133 19.00 20.63 14.98
N GLU A 134 18.98 19.62 15.86
CA GLU A 134 17.79 18.84 16.20
C GLU A 134 16.60 19.72 16.60
N VAL A 135 16.81 20.67 17.52
CA VAL A 135 15.73 21.56 17.97
C VAL A 135 15.23 22.44 16.83
N ALA A 136 16.14 22.99 16.02
CA ALA A 136 15.78 23.86 14.90
C ALA A 136 14.97 23.09 13.84
N VAL A 137 15.42 21.89 13.47
CA VAL A 137 14.76 21.05 12.47
C VAL A 137 13.40 20.54 12.96
N LEU A 138 13.26 20.18 14.23
CA LEU A 138 11.99 19.67 14.78
C LEU A 138 10.95 20.77 15.04
N THR A 139 11.39 22.02 15.21
CA THR A 139 10.48 23.15 15.50
C THR A 139 10.06 23.92 14.26
N ASP A 140 10.79 23.79 13.15
CA ASP A 140 10.44 24.43 11.88
C ASP A 140 9.64 23.48 10.96
N PRO A 141 8.35 23.77 10.67
CA PRO A 141 7.53 22.93 9.80
C PRO A 141 7.93 23.00 8.31
N THR A 142 8.79 23.94 7.92
CA THR A 142 9.21 24.19 6.54
C THR A 142 10.46 23.40 6.14
N VAL A 143 11.28 22.96 7.10
CA VAL A 143 12.52 22.23 6.84
C VAL A 143 12.23 20.93 6.06
N ARG A 144 13.10 20.64 5.08
CA ARG A 144 13.05 19.42 4.25
C ARG A 144 14.44 18.79 4.18
N ALA A 145 14.47 17.47 4.01
CA ALA A 145 15.72 16.78 3.72
C ALA A 145 16.04 16.86 2.22
N VAL A 146 17.26 17.25 1.89
CA VAL A 146 17.79 17.37 0.53
C VAL A 146 18.84 16.28 0.31
N LEU A 147 18.92 15.77 -0.91
CA LEU A 147 19.95 14.80 -1.29
C LEU A 147 21.31 15.51 -1.37
N SER A 148 22.23 15.16 -0.47
CA SER A 148 23.60 15.65 -0.45
C SER A 148 24.44 15.03 -1.57
N ALA A 149 25.61 15.61 -1.85
CA ALA A 149 26.59 15.11 -2.82
C ALA A 149 27.04 13.66 -2.52
N ASP A 150 27.03 13.28 -1.24
CA ASP A 150 27.39 11.93 -0.78
C ASP A 150 26.30 10.87 -1.07
N GLY A 151 25.16 11.29 -1.64
CA GLY A 151 24.02 10.41 -1.94
C GLY A 151 23.15 10.08 -0.73
N GLU A 152 23.38 10.72 0.41
CA GLU A 152 22.54 10.65 1.60
C GLU A 152 21.61 11.87 1.70
N TYR A 153 20.44 11.70 2.32
CA TYR A 153 19.54 12.82 2.59
C TYR A 153 19.94 13.48 3.92
N ALA A 154 20.12 14.79 3.89
CA ALA A 154 20.40 15.63 5.06
C ALA A 154 19.44 16.81 5.11
N ALA A 155 19.00 17.20 6.31
CA ALA A 155 18.21 18.40 6.53
C ALA A 155 19.11 19.62 6.37
N THR A 156 18.64 20.61 5.62
CA THR A 156 19.32 21.89 5.45
C THR A 156 18.48 22.97 6.12
N LEU A 157 19.11 23.78 6.97
CA LEU A 157 18.47 24.94 7.61
C LEU A 157 18.56 26.21 6.74
N ASP A 158 19.32 26.16 5.65
CA ASP A 158 19.68 27.34 4.85
C ASP A 158 18.72 27.67 3.71
N ASP A 159 17.72 26.83 3.42
CA ASP A 159 16.77 27.08 2.34
C ASP A 159 15.34 27.04 2.84
N VAL A 160 14.75 28.23 3.02
CA VAL A 160 13.30 28.42 2.92
C VAL A 160 12.93 27.99 1.50
N VAL A 161 12.53 26.73 1.33
CA VAL A 161 11.98 26.24 0.07
C VAL A 161 10.63 26.96 -0.13
N ASN A 162 10.69 28.13 -0.78
CA ASN A 162 9.50 28.86 -1.21
C ASN A 162 8.76 28.02 -2.26
N PHE A 163 7.48 27.77 -1.98
CA PHE A 163 6.56 27.03 -2.86
C PHE A 163 6.29 27.77 -4.17
#